data_AF-A0A3B0UJJ7-F1
#
_entry.id   AF-A0A3B0UJJ7-F1
#
_cell.length_a   1.000
_cell.length_b   1.000
_cell.length_c   1.000
_cell.angle_alpha   90.00
_cell.angle_beta   90.00
_cell.angle_gamma   90.00
#
_symmetry.space_group_name_H-M   'P 1'
#
loop_
_entity.id
_entity.type
_entity.pdbx_description
1 polymer ?
#
loop_
_entity_poly.entity_id
_entity_poly.type
_entity_poly.pdbx_seq_one_letter_code
_entity_poly.pdbx_strand_id
1 'polypeptide(L)' 'MSKTNKKSIVDQTISRLNELSPKLPDKRKGKNSVYTMADVVLAAFAVFFTQSPSFLAHQRALKKRKGVSN' A
#
# COMPACT_ATOMS: atom_id res chain seq x y z
N MET A 1 32.57 -10.98 -9.33
CA MET A 1 31.29 -10.87 -10.06
C MET A 1 30.22 -10.44 -9.06
N SER A 2 29.85 -9.15 -9.02
CA SER A 2 28.83 -8.66 -8.08
C SER A 2 27.46 -9.18 -8.52
N LYS A 3 26.80 -10.00 -7.68
CA LYS A 3 25.43 -10.45 -7.93
C LYS A 3 24.51 -9.24 -7.69
N THR A 4 23.95 -8.69 -8.75
CA THR A 4 22.92 -7.64 -8.66
C THR A 4 21.74 -8.21 -7.88
N ASN A 5 21.50 -7.70 -6.67
CA ASN A 5 20.39 -8.13 -5.84
C ASN A 5 19.08 -7.59 -6.45
N LYS A 6 18.24 -8.50 -6.96
CA LYS A 6 16.99 -8.14 -7.64
C LYS A 6 16.00 -7.64 -6.59
N LYS A 7 15.66 -6.34 -6.63
CA LYS A 7 14.61 -5.76 -5.76
C LYS A 7 13.32 -6.56 -5.88
N SER A 8 12.70 -6.89 -4.76
CA SER A 8 11.40 -7.58 -4.75
C SER A 8 10.33 -6.68 -5.38
N ILE A 9 9.20 -7.27 -5.77
CA ILE A 9 8.05 -6.48 -6.26
C ILE A 9 7.58 -5.48 -5.19
N VAL A 10 7.66 -5.86 -3.91
CA VAL A 10 7.31 -5.00 -2.77
C VAL A 10 8.25 -3.79 -2.69
N ASP A 11 9.57 -4.01 -2.81
CA ASP A 11 10.55 -2.92 -2.78
C ASP A 11 10.34 -1.94 -3.94
N GLN A 12 10.01 -2.47 -5.12
CA GLN A 12 9.71 -1.67 -6.30
C GLN A 12 8.43 -0.86 -6.11
N THR A 13 7.37 -1.47 -5.57
CA THR A 13 6.11 -0.77 -5.30
C THR A 13 6.28 0.31 -4.22
N ILE A 14 6.96 0.02 -3.10
CA ILE A 14 7.24 1.02 -2.06
C ILE A 14 8.05 2.18 -2.65
N SER A 15 9.08 1.90 -3.44
CA SER A 15 9.88 2.94 -4.10
C SER A 15 8.99 3.84 -4.96
N ARG A 16 8.09 3.24 -5.76
CA ARG A 16 7.18 3.98 -6.63
C ARG A 16 6.15 4.80 -5.86
N LEU A 17 5.59 4.25 -4.78
CA LEU A 17 4.62 4.95 -3.95
C LEU A 17 5.26 6.19 -3.30
N ASN A 18 6.50 6.08 -2.79
CA ASN A 18 7.25 7.21 -2.24
C ASN A 18 7.55 8.31 -3.27
N GLU A 19 7.82 7.96 -4.53
CA GLU A 19 8.02 8.95 -5.60
C GLU A 19 6.75 9.73 -5.97
N LEU A 20 5.59 9.07 -5.88
CA LEU A 20 4.31 9.64 -6.32
C LEU A 20 3.58 10.38 -5.20
N SER A 21 3.71 9.93 -3.96
CA SER A 21 2.94 10.47 -2.83
C SER A 21 3.09 11.98 -2.61
N PRO A 22 4.28 12.61 -2.75
CA PRO A 22 4.43 14.07 -2.65
C PRO A 22 3.75 14.86 -3.77
N LYS A 23 3.44 14.21 -4.91
CA LYS A 23 2.80 14.84 -6.06
C LYS A 23 1.26 14.84 -5.95
N LEU A 24 0.72 14.14 -4.96
CA LEU A 24 -0.70 14.13 -4.70
C LEU A 24 -1.13 15.45 -4.04
N PRO A 25 -2.27 16.02 -4.42
CA PRO A 25 -2.76 17.23 -3.78
C PRO A 25 -3.07 16.97 -2.29
N ASP A 26 -2.35 17.66 -1.40
CA ASP A 26 -2.63 17.62 0.04
C ASP A 26 -3.54 18.77 0.43
N LYS A 27 -4.81 18.46 0.73
CA LYS A 27 -5.81 19.43 1.20
C LYS A 27 -5.95 19.44 2.72
N ARG A 28 -5.19 18.62 3.45
CA ARG A 28 -5.29 18.49 4.90
C ARG A 28 -4.73 19.76 5.55
N LYS A 29 -5.33 20.15 6.68
CA LYS A 29 -4.95 21.32 7.48
C LYS A 29 -5.02 20.98 8.97
N GLY A 30 -4.27 21.71 9.78
CA GLY A 30 -4.30 21.57 11.24
C GLY A 30 -3.71 20.24 11.75
N LYS A 31 -4.34 19.63 12.74
CA LYS A 31 -3.82 18.42 13.43
C LYS A 31 -3.77 17.16 12.56
N ASN A 32 -4.38 17.16 11.37
CA ASN A 32 -4.37 16.02 10.44
C ASN A 32 -3.13 15.97 9.53
N SER A 33 -2.11 16.80 9.82
CA SER A 33 -0.85 16.90 9.09
C SER A 33 0.35 16.29 9.83
N VAL A 34 0.11 15.54 10.91
CA VAL A 34 1.17 14.85 11.68
C VAL A 34 1.91 13.82 10.81
N TYR A 35 1.21 13.20 9.86
CA TYR A 35 1.77 12.23 8.91
C TYR A 35 1.93 12.83 7.52
N THR A 36 3.04 12.51 6.86
CA THR A 36 3.29 12.94 5.48
C THR A 36 2.32 12.25 4.51
N MET A 37 2.17 12.80 3.29
CA MET A 37 1.41 12.11 2.25
C MET A 37 2.02 10.76 1.87
N ALA A 38 3.34 10.59 2.04
CA ALA A 38 4.00 9.30 1.86
C ALA A 38 3.56 8.28 2.91
N ASP A 39 3.54 8.67 4.19
CA ASP A 39 3.06 7.80 5.28
C ASP A 39 1.60 7.37 5.06
N VAL A 40 0.74 8.30 4.63
CA VAL A 40 -0.67 8.03 4.34
C VAL A 40 -0.82 7.02 3.20
N VAL A 41 -0.09 7.22 2.09
CA VAL A 41 -0.13 6.31 0.94
C VAL A 41 0.43 4.95 1.31
N LEU A 42 1.58 4.87 1.98
CA LEU A 42 2.15 3.59 2.40
C LEU A 42 1.21 2.84 3.35
N ALA A 43 0.59 3.52 4.31
CA ALA A 43 -0.37 2.91 5.22
C ALA A 43 -1.60 2.36 4.48
N ALA A 44 -2.13 3.10 3.49
CA ALA A 44 -3.26 2.66 2.68
C ALA A 44 -2.96 1.38 1.88
N PHE A 45 -1.72 1.24 1.40
CA PHE A 45 -1.30 0.08 0.61
C PHE A 45 -0.67 -1.06 1.44
N ALA A 46 -0.36 -0.84 2.72
CA ALA A 46 0.30 -1.84 3.57
C ALA A 46 -0.48 -3.16 3.69
N VAL A 47 -1.81 -3.11 3.62
CA VAL A 47 -2.68 -4.31 3.72
C VAL A 47 -2.50 -5.30 2.57
N PHE A 48 -1.97 -4.87 1.42
CA PHE A 48 -1.70 -5.74 0.28
C PHE A 48 -0.39 -6.51 0.42
N PHE A 49 0.52 -6.06 1.29
CA PHE A 49 1.87 -6.62 1.45
C PHE A 49 2.07 -7.30 2.79
N THR A 50 1.32 -6.88 3.81
CA THR A 50 1.23 -7.59 5.07
C THR A 50 0.26 -8.77 4.87
N GLN A 51 0.60 -9.96 5.36
CA GLN A 51 -0.34 -11.10 5.38
C GLN A 51 -1.49 -10.79 6.36
N SER A 52 -2.33 -9.79 6.05
CA SER A 52 -3.43 -9.35 6.87
C SER A 52 -4.54 -10.41 6.78
N PRO A 53 -4.72 -11.23 7.84
CA PRO A 53 -5.66 -12.34 7.78
C PRO A 53 -7.11 -11.82 7.63
N SER A 54 -7.38 -10.59 8.10
CA SER A 54 -8.66 -9.92 7.95
C SER A 54 -8.95 -9.48 6.51
N PHE A 55 -7.94 -9.03 5.75
CA PHE A 55 -8.11 -8.71 4.34
C PHE A 55 -8.42 -9.96 3.50
N LEU A 56 -7.66 -11.04 3.72
CA LEU A 56 -7.93 -12.32 3.05
C LEU A 56 -9.27 -12.93 3.47
N ALA A 57 -9.66 -12.81 4.75
CA ALA A 57 -10.98 -13.24 5.22
C ALA A 57 -12.10 -12.43 4.55
N HIS A 58 -11.93 -11.12 4.40
CA HIS A 58 -12.87 -10.27 3.70
C HIS A 58 -12.96 -10.62 2.21
N GLN A 59 -11.82 -10.83 1.52
CA GLN A 59 -11.81 -11.28 0.13
C GLN A 59 -12.47 -12.66 -0.05
N ARG A 60 -12.24 -13.60 0.87
CA ARG A 60 -12.90 -14.92 0.87
C ARG A 60 -14.41 -14.80 1.06
N ALA A 61 -14.85 -13.90 1.95
CA ALA A 61 -16.27 -13.63 2.17
C ALA A 61 -16.92 -12.99 0.93
N LEU A 62 -16.25 -12.02 0.30
CA LEU A 62 -16.70 -11.41 -0.96
C LEU A 62 -16.78 -12.45 -2.09
N LYS A 63 -15.78 -13.32 -2.25
CA LYS A 63 -15.79 -14.40 -3.23
C LYS A 63 -16.94 -15.38 -3.00
N LYS A 64 -17.20 -15.76 -1.74
CA LYS A 64 -18.33 -16.65 -1.38
C LYS A 64 -19.70 -16.03 -1.64
N ARG A 65 -19.83 -14.70 -1.45
CA ARG A 65 -21.12 -13.99 -1.59
C ARG A 65 -21.39 -13.47 -2.99
N LYS A 66 -20.36 -13.08 -3.75
CA LYS A 66 -20.48 -12.35 -5.02
C LYS A 66 -19.69 -12.96 -6.17
N GLY A 67 -18.92 -14.02 -5.94
CA GLY A 67 -18.10 -14.68 -6.98
C GLY A 67 -16.84 -13.94 -7.40
N VAL A 68 -16.63 -12.70 -6.92
CA VAL A 68 -15.48 -11.85 -7.27
C VAL A 68 -14.55 -11.62 -6.08
N SER A 69 -13.26 -11.65 -6.35
CA SER A 69 -12.17 -11.21 -5.46
C SER A 69 -11.28 -10.22 -6.22
N ASN A 70 -10.78 -9.20 -5.52
CA ASN A 70 -9.80 -8.24 -6.07
C ASN A 70 -8.40 -8.87 -6.18
#